data_AF-A0A382IXU3-F1
#
_entry.id   AF-A0A382IXU3-F1
#
_cell.length_a   1.000
_cell.length_b   1.000
_cell.length_c   1.000
_cell.angle_alpha   90.00
_cell.angle_beta   90.00
_cell.angle_gamma   90.00
#
_symmetry.space_group_name_H-M   'P 1'
#
loop_
_entity.id
_entity.type
_entity.pdbx_description
1 polymer ?
#
loop_
_entity_poly.entity_id
_entity_poly.type
_entity_poly.pdbx_seq_one_letter_code
_entity_poly.pdbx_strand_id
1 'polypeptide(L)'
;MANTVTGPEVLQENDKRVVIKIVIESDGSTSTTVFFDSSARTVAGTAQLGALQRIWFACDSGDGGDSHARLDFEDSDGDRPLLGLVGTGYWDFREFGGLPPSTDANTNGDINVVIPSQADDGNMYTVVAEFIKTPA
;
A
#
# COMPACT_ATOMS: atom_id res chain seq x y z
N MET A 1 -7.29 17.80 -11.49
CA MET A 1 -6.67 18.46 -10.32
C MET A 1 -5.61 17.47 -9.84
N ALA A 2 -5.45 17.16 -8.56
CA ALA A 2 -4.76 15.96 -8.12
C ALA A 2 -5.65 15.23 -7.11
N ASN A 3 -5.50 13.91 -7.00
CA ASN A 3 -6.21 13.10 -6.00
C ASN A 3 -6.04 13.68 -4.59
N THR A 4 -7.11 13.63 -3.78
CA THR A 4 -7.04 14.04 -2.37
C THR A 4 -6.59 12.86 -1.53
N VAL A 5 -5.40 12.96 -0.95
CA VAL A 5 -4.78 11.90 -0.15
C VAL A 5 -4.83 12.25 1.33
N THR A 6 -5.37 11.34 2.15
CA THR A 6 -5.35 11.41 3.61
C THR A 6 -4.57 10.22 4.17
N GLY A 7 -3.41 10.48 4.74
CA GLY A 7 -2.44 9.48 5.19
C GLY A 7 -1.20 9.43 4.29
N PRO A 8 -0.35 8.40 4.43
CA PRO A 8 -0.51 7.25 5.31
C PRO A 8 -0.42 7.60 6.80
N GLU A 9 -1.34 7.09 7.60
CA GLU A 9 -1.40 7.26 9.05
C GLU A 9 -0.99 5.96 9.75
N VAL A 10 -0.06 6.04 10.70
CA VAL A 10 0.31 4.90 11.55
C VAL A 10 -0.74 4.72 12.63
N LEU A 11 -1.49 3.62 12.57
CA LEU A 11 -2.48 3.26 13.60
C LEU A 11 -1.84 2.56 14.79
N GLN A 12 -0.80 1.76 14.55
CA GLN A 12 -0.03 1.06 15.57
C GLN A 12 1.37 0.76 15.05
N GLU A 13 2.39 0.88 15.90
CA GLU A 13 3.75 0.50 15.55
C GLU A 13 4.53 -0.05 16.76
N ASN A 14 5.40 -1.02 16.49
CA ASN A 14 6.49 -1.44 17.38
C ASN A 14 7.68 -1.92 16.54
N ASP A 15 8.71 -2.49 17.18
CA ASP A 15 9.92 -2.96 16.49
C ASP A 15 9.68 -4.13 15.52
N LYS A 16 8.56 -4.84 15.64
CA LYS A 16 8.25 -6.01 14.80
C LYS A 16 7.21 -5.73 13.73
N ARG A 17 6.27 -4.83 13.97
CA ARG A 17 5.12 -4.61 13.08
C ARG A 17 4.66 -3.17 13.04
N VAL A 18 4.01 -2.81 11.95
CA VAL A 18 3.32 -1.54 11.76
C VAL A 18 1.95 -1.78 11.11
N VAL A 19 0.94 -1.05 11.55
CA VAL A 19 -0.38 -0.99 10.93
C VAL A 19 -0.59 0.43 10.39
N ILE A 20 -0.83 0.55 9.10
CA ILE A 20 -0.92 1.83 8.39
C ILE A 20 -2.29 1.92 7.70
N LYS A 21 -2.88 3.11 7.70
CA LYS A 21 -4.12 3.44 6.97
C LYS A 21 -3.87 4.55 5.97
N ILE A 22 -4.50 4.46 4.81
CA ILE A 22 -4.59 5.57 3.84
C ILE A 22 -6.00 5.63 3.27
N VAL A 23 -6.46 6.84 2.99
CA VAL A 23 -7.69 7.12 2.24
C VAL A 23 -7.35 8.02 1.07
N ILE A 24 -7.82 7.69 -0.13
CA ILE A 24 -7.60 8.47 -1.34
C ILE A 24 -8.95 8.70 -2.02
N GLU A 25 -9.23 9.95 -2.36
CA GLU A 25 -10.33 10.34 -3.25
C GLU A 25 -9.73 10.64 -4.63
N SER A 26 -10.15 9.90 -5.64
CA SER A 26 -9.68 10.10 -7.01
C SER A 26 -10.33 11.32 -7.64
N ASP A 27 -9.57 12.02 -8.48
CA ASP A 27 -10.08 13.09 -9.34
C ASP A 27 -10.12 12.70 -10.83
N GLY A 28 -10.05 11.39 -11.13
CA GLY A 28 -9.96 10.87 -12.49
C GLY A 28 -8.53 10.71 -13.03
N SER A 29 -7.50 10.95 -12.21
CA SER A 29 -6.09 10.87 -12.63
C SER A 29 -5.27 9.80 -11.91
N THR A 30 -4.17 9.40 -12.54
CA THR A 30 -3.20 8.47 -11.94
C THR A 30 -2.54 9.13 -10.73
N SER A 31 -2.43 8.37 -9.63
CA SER A 31 -1.66 8.77 -8.45
C SER A 31 -0.92 7.59 -7.86
N THR A 32 0.33 7.83 -7.48
CA THR A 32 1.18 6.93 -6.72
C THR A 32 1.48 7.60 -5.39
N THR A 33 1.22 6.92 -4.28
CA THR A 33 1.52 7.41 -2.93
C THR A 33 2.28 6.36 -2.15
N VAL A 34 3.43 6.72 -1.58
CA VAL A 34 4.18 5.86 -0.66
C VAL A 34 3.30 5.52 0.54
N PHE A 35 3.02 4.24 0.74
CA PHE A 35 2.14 3.71 1.78
C PHE A 35 2.92 3.08 2.93
N PHE A 36 3.93 2.29 2.60
CA PHE A 36 4.96 1.85 3.53
C PHE A 36 6.28 2.53 3.14
N ASP A 37 6.81 3.38 4.01
CA ASP A 37 8.10 4.05 3.84
C ASP A 37 9.17 3.28 4.64
N SER A 38 9.99 2.51 3.93
CA SER A 38 11.08 1.69 4.49
C SER A 38 12.08 2.52 5.29
N SER A 39 12.39 3.72 4.81
CA SER A 39 13.35 4.63 5.44
C SER A 39 12.85 5.16 6.79
N ALA A 40 11.53 5.30 6.94
CA ALA A 40 10.89 5.66 8.22
C ALA A 40 10.71 4.46 9.17
N ARG A 41 10.73 3.21 8.67
CA ARG A 41 10.55 2.00 9.49
C ARG A 41 11.88 1.40 9.89
N THR A 42 12.54 2.01 10.88
CA THR A 42 13.82 1.50 11.38
C THR A 42 13.69 0.57 12.59
N VAL A 43 14.63 -0.36 12.72
CA VAL A 43 14.87 -1.17 13.93
C VAL A 43 16.36 -1.08 14.24
N ALA A 44 16.71 -0.67 15.46
CA ALA A 44 18.09 -0.41 15.86
C ALA A 44 18.86 0.54 14.91
N GLY A 45 18.16 1.47 14.26
CA GLY A 45 18.75 2.44 13.32
C GLY A 45 18.93 1.93 11.89
N THR A 46 18.50 0.70 11.58
CA THR A 46 18.53 0.13 10.22
C THR A 46 17.14 0.13 9.62
N ALA A 47 16.99 0.65 8.39
CA ALA A 47 15.74 0.60 7.61
C ALA A 47 15.25 -0.85 7.45
N GLN A 48 13.94 -1.03 7.44
CA GLN A 48 13.32 -2.36 7.35
C GLN A 48 12.36 -2.40 6.17
N LEU A 49 12.34 -3.55 5.51
CA LEU A 49 11.37 -3.86 4.47
C LEU A 49 10.05 -4.30 5.11
N GLY A 50 8.96 -4.16 4.35
CA GLY A 50 7.61 -4.51 4.79
C GLY A 50 7.13 -5.84 4.21
N ALA A 51 7.00 -6.87 5.05
CA ALA A 51 6.31 -8.11 4.68
C ALA A 51 4.80 -7.98 4.97
N LEU A 52 3.94 -7.95 3.95
CA LEU A 52 2.50 -7.75 4.12
C LEU A 52 1.85 -8.97 4.80
N GLN A 53 1.24 -8.75 5.96
CA GLN A 53 0.59 -9.82 6.75
C GLN A 53 -0.91 -9.84 6.57
N ARG A 54 -1.54 -8.67 6.65
CA ARG A 54 -2.99 -8.51 6.59
C ARG A 54 -3.34 -7.23 5.87
N ILE A 55 -4.45 -7.24 5.15
CA ILE A 55 -4.96 -6.04 4.49
C ILE A 55 -6.49 -6.01 4.57
N TRP A 56 -7.01 -4.83 4.86
CA TRP A 56 -8.42 -4.47 4.70
C TRP A 56 -8.46 -3.38 3.65
N PHE A 57 -9.34 -3.53 2.66
CA PHE A 57 -9.46 -2.53 1.62
C PHE A 57 -10.92 -2.33 1.19
N ALA A 58 -11.19 -1.13 0.73
CA ALA A 58 -12.38 -0.77 -0.01
C ALA A 58 -11.95 0.07 -1.21
N CYS A 59 -12.21 -0.46 -2.39
CA CYS A 59 -12.00 0.12 -3.70
C CYS A 59 -13.30 -0.16 -4.49
N ASP A 60 -14.38 0.43 -4.00
CA ASP A 60 -15.73 0.26 -4.55
C ASP A 60 -16.30 1.65 -4.76
N SER A 61 -16.76 1.89 -5.99
CA SER A 61 -17.27 3.18 -6.44
C SER A 61 -18.68 3.47 -5.95
N GLY A 62 -19.43 2.45 -5.52
CA GLY A 62 -20.83 2.60 -5.08
C GLY A 62 -21.82 3.02 -6.17
N ASP A 63 -21.34 3.55 -7.30
CA ASP A 63 -22.10 3.96 -8.49
C ASP A 63 -21.85 3.02 -9.71
N GLY A 64 -20.94 2.06 -9.58
CA GLY A 64 -20.63 1.07 -10.60
C GLY A 64 -19.52 1.48 -11.59
N GLY A 65 -18.82 2.60 -11.33
CA GLY A 65 -17.64 3.04 -12.06
C GLY A 65 -16.38 2.20 -11.80
N ASP A 66 -15.33 2.44 -12.58
CA ASP A 66 -14.05 1.72 -12.51
C ASP A 66 -13.30 2.09 -11.22
N SER A 67 -13.16 1.15 -10.28
CA SER A 67 -12.68 1.44 -8.91
C SER A 67 -11.57 0.52 -8.41
N HIS A 68 -10.60 0.18 -9.25
CA HIS A 68 -9.47 -0.66 -8.83
C HIS A 68 -8.25 0.15 -8.35
N ALA A 69 -7.45 -0.45 -7.49
CA ALA A 69 -6.16 0.06 -7.04
C ALA A 69 -5.13 -1.07 -6.98
N ARG A 70 -3.88 -0.74 -6.69
CA ARG A 70 -2.82 -1.72 -6.49
C ARG A 70 -1.86 -1.29 -5.38
N LEU A 71 -1.26 -2.28 -4.73
CA LEU A 71 -0.02 -2.11 -4.00
C LEU A 71 1.13 -2.53 -4.90
N ASP A 72 2.12 -1.65 -5.05
CA ASP A 72 3.32 -1.91 -5.84
C ASP A 72 4.56 -1.76 -4.96
N PHE A 73 5.58 -2.57 -5.21
CA PHE A 73 6.93 -2.26 -4.73
C PHE A 73 7.49 -1.12 -5.57
N GLU A 74 8.01 -0.09 -4.90
CA GLU A 74 8.74 1.00 -5.57
C GLU A 74 9.99 0.42 -6.24
N ASP A 75 10.10 0.58 -7.54
CA ASP A 75 11.17 -0.01 -8.33
C ASP A 75 11.66 0.96 -9.42
N SER A 76 12.98 1.20 -9.44
CA SER A 76 13.59 2.25 -10.29
C SER A 76 13.53 1.97 -11.79
N ASP A 77 13.29 0.72 -12.22
CA ASP A 77 13.11 0.33 -13.63
C ASP A 77 11.65 0.03 -14.01
N GLY A 78 10.73 0.22 -13.06
CA GLY A 78 9.29 0.07 -13.24
C GLY A 78 8.66 -0.69 -12.10
N ASP A 79 7.77 -0.01 -11.36
CA ASP A 79 7.05 -0.56 -10.22
C ASP A 79 6.46 -1.95 -10.48
N ARG A 80 6.70 -2.87 -9.54
CA ARG A 80 6.23 -4.26 -9.63
C ARG A 80 5.01 -4.46 -8.73
N PRO A 81 3.88 -4.97 -9.26
CA PRO A 81 2.69 -5.20 -8.45
C PRO A 81 2.91 -6.24 -7.35
N LEU A 82 2.64 -5.84 -6.11
CA LEU A 82 2.52 -6.72 -4.95
C LEU A 82 1.10 -7.31 -4.87
N LEU A 83 0.07 -6.47 -4.97
CA LEU A 83 -1.32 -6.89 -4.80
C LEU A 83 -2.32 -6.01 -5.56
N GLY A 84 -3.23 -6.60 -6.33
CA GLY A 84 -4.37 -5.89 -6.90
C GLY A 84 -5.53 -5.78 -5.91
N LEU A 85 -6.19 -4.62 -5.88
CA LEU A 85 -7.31 -4.31 -4.97
C LEU A 85 -8.56 -3.97 -5.79
N VAL A 86 -9.61 -4.79 -5.67
CA VAL A 86 -10.88 -4.61 -6.39
C VAL A 86 -12.04 -4.93 -5.46
N GLY A 87 -13.02 -4.02 -5.37
CA GLY A 87 -14.17 -4.17 -4.48
C GLY A 87 -13.78 -3.98 -3.01
N THR A 88 -14.35 -4.78 -2.12
CA THR A 88 -14.06 -4.72 -0.68
C THR A 88 -13.54 -6.06 -0.18
N GLY A 89 -12.59 -6.03 0.76
CA GLY A 89 -11.99 -7.29 1.22
C GLY A 89 -11.17 -7.19 2.50
N TYR A 90 -11.00 -8.36 3.11
CA TYR A 90 -10.03 -8.61 4.17
C TYR A 90 -9.25 -9.88 3.83
N TRP A 91 -7.94 -9.75 3.61
CA TRP A 91 -7.06 -10.90 3.36
C TRP A 91 -6.05 -11.05 4.50
N ASP A 92 -5.87 -12.29 4.94
CA ASP A 92 -4.95 -12.69 6.01
C ASP A 92 -3.96 -13.71 5.47
N PHE A 93 -2.70 -13.30 5.36
CA PHE A 93 -1.64 -14.10 4.76
C PHE A 93 -0.77 -14.82 5.79
N ARG A 94 -1.09 -14.66 7.08
CA ARG A 94 -0.23 -15.13 8.18
C ARG A 94 -0.08 -16.65 8.23
N GLU A 95 -1.03 -17.41 7.68
CA GLU A 95 -0.96 -18.88 7.62
C GLU A 95 0.28 -19.39 6.86
N PHE A 96 0.76 -18.62 5.88
CA PHE A 96 1.96 -18.95 5.09
C PHE A 96 3.10 -17.93 5.27
N GLY A 97 3.06 -17.12 6.33
CA GLY A 97 4.13 -16.18 6.70
C GLY A 97 4.03 -14.78 6.10
N GLY A 98 2.94 -14.47 5.37
CA GLY A 98 2.76 -13.19 4.71
C GLY A 98 3.27 -13.17 3.26
N LEU A 99 3.00 -12.06 2.57
CA LEU A 99 3.65 -11.77 1.30
C LEU A 99 5.04 -11.16 1.59
N PRO A 100 6.11 -11.73 1.03
CA PRO A 100 7.47 -11.28 1.32
C PRO A 100 7.71 -9.87 0.76
N PRO A 101 8.64 -9.10 1.35
CA PRO A 101 9.04 -7.83 0.77
C PRO A 101 9.80 -8.04 -0.54
N SER A 102 9.92 -6.98 -1.33
CA SER A 102 10.89 -6.93 -2.42
C SER A 102 12.31 -6.84 -1.86
N THR A 103 13.20 -7.74 -2.30
CA THR A 103 14.65 -7.71 -1.97
C THR A 103 15.50 -7.39 -3.20
N ASP A 104 14.90 -6.79 -4.22
CA ASP A 104 15.60 -6.44 -5.46
C ASP A 104 16.58 -5.29 -5.22
N ALA A 105 17.65 -5.22 -6.01
CA ALA A 105 18.63 -4.14 -5.89
C ALA A 105 18.07 -2.81 -6.42
N ASN A 106 17.02 -2.85 -7.24
CA ASN A 106 16.43 -1.69 -7.88
C ASN A 106 15.30 -1.04 -7.06
N THR A 107 14.93 -1.62 -5.91
CA THR A 107 13.93 -1.07 -4.98
C THR A 107 14.57 -0.34 -3.79
N ASN A 108 13.90 0.68 -3.27
CA ASN A 108 14.24 1.31 -1.99
C ASN A 108 13.50 0.68 -0.79
N GLY A 109 12.70 -0.36 -1.04
CA GLY A 109 11.91 -1.08 -0.05
C GLY A 109 10.53 -0.48 0.24
N ASP A 110 10.20 0.65 -0.37
CA ASP A 110 8.90 1.28 -0.21
C ASP A 110 7.80 0.48 -0.91
N ILE A 111 6.58 0.60 -0.39
CA ILE A 111 5.38 0.06 -1.02
C ILE A 111 4.43 1.20 -1.27
N ASN A 112 4.01 1.35 -2.52
CA ASN A 112 3.10 2.37 -2.98
C ASN A 112 1.67 1.85 -3.03
N VAL A 113 0.71 2.75 -2.79
CA VAL A 113 -0.66 2.58 -3.27
C VAL A 113 -0.77 3.35 -4.59
N VAL A 114 -1.21 2.67 -5.64
CA VAL A 114 -1.43 3.28 -6.94
C VAL A 114 -2.90 3.25 -7.32
N ILE A 115 -3.42 4.43 -7.62
CA ILE A 115 -4.72 4.65 -8.24
C ILE A 115 -4.47 4.90 -9.73
N PRO A 116 -5.00 4.07 -10.63
CA PRO A 116 -4.79 4.21 -12.07
C PRO A 116 -5.71 5.30 -12.66
N SER A 117 -5.37 5.83 -13.84
CA SER A 117 -6.16 6.87 -14.53
C SER A 117 -7.55 6.43 -14.97
N GLN A 118 -7.85 5.14 -14.92
CA GLN A 118 -9.18 4.59 -15.18
C GLN A 118 -10.12 4.79 -13.99
N ALA A 119 -9.59 5.13 -12.80
CA ALA A 119 -10.41 5.49 -11.67
C ALA A 119 -11.29 6.69 -12.00
N ASP A 120 -12.58 6.61 -11.72
CA ASP A 120 -13.50 7.73 -11.89
C ASP A 120 -13.34 8.79 -10.79
N ASP A 121 -13.66 10.05 -11.12
CA ASP A 121 -13.68 11.18 -10.19
C ASP A 121 -14.69 10.93 -9.05
N GLY A 122 -14.27 11.17 -7.81
CA GLY A 122 -15.04 10.91 -6.60
C GLY A 122 -14.91 9.49 -6.05
N ASN A 123 -14.19 8.57 -6.72
CA ASN A 123 -13.96 7.24 -6.18
C ASN A 123 -13.13 7.28 -4.90
N MET A 124 -13.63 6.61 -3.86
CA MET A 124 -13.01 6.55 -2.55
C MET A 124 -12.30 5.22 -2.34
N TYR A 125 -11.01 5.30 -2.03
CA TYR A 125 -10.16 4.16 -1.72
C TYR A 125 -9.78 4.22 -0.26
N THR A 126 -10.02 3.15 0.50
CA THR A 126 -9.51 3.00 1.87
C THR A 126 -8.67 1.74 1.92
N VAL A 127 -7.42 1.87 2.37
CA VAL A 127 -6.53 0.73 2.58
C VAL A 127 -5.98 0.79 4.00
N VAL A 128 -6.11 -0.32 4.73
CA VAL A 128 -5.45 -0.55 6.01
C VAL A 128 -4.62 -1.81 5.88
N ALA A 129 -3.34 -1.77 6.22
CA ALA A 129 -2.47 -2.92 6.11
C ALA A 129 -1.58 -3.09 7.35
N GLU A 130 -1.35 -4.34 7.74
CA GLU A 130 -0.32 -4.71 8.71
C GLU A 130 0.90 -5.29 7.98
N PHE A 131 2.07 -4.74 8.29
CA PHE A 131 3.36 -5.25 7.83
C PHE A 131 4.18 -5.74 9.01
N ILE A 132 4.94 -6.82 8.80
CA ILE A 132 6.07 -7.17 9.66
C ILE A 132 7.32 -6.47 9.10
N LYS A 133 8.10 -5.88 10.01
CA LYS A 133 9.40 -5.28 9.70
C LYS A 133 10.43 -6.39 9.55
N THR A 134 11.08 -6.45 8.39
CA THR A 134 12.14 -7.41 8.12
C THR A 134 13.42 -6.69 7.73
N PRO A 135 14.61 -7.22 8.07
CA PRO A 135 15.86 -6.67 7.58
C PRO A 135 15.88 -6.64 6.05
N ALA A 136 16.51 -5.60 5.49
CA ALA A 136 16.82 -5.51 4.07
C ALA A 136 17.85 -6.55 3.63
#